data_AF-A0A1G9EBM0-F1
#
_entry.id   AF-A0A1G9EBM0-F1
#
_cell.length_a   1.000
_cell.length_b   1.000
_cell.length_c   1.000
_cell.angle_alpha   90.00
_cell.angle_beta   90.00
_cell.angle_gamma   90.00
#
_symmetry.space_group_name_H-M   'P 1'
#
loop_
_entity.id
_entity.type
_entity.pdbx_description
1 polymer ?
#
loop_
_entity_poly.entity_id
_entity_poly.type
_entity_poly.pdbx_seq_one_letter_code
_entity_poly.pdbx_strand_id
1 'polypeptide(L)'
;MVRNSIIPYRPYLKRLARFLRKHSTLSEVLLWQQIKGKQLGWEFHRQVPIDHFIVDFYCHELQLALEIGGSSHQGRERVDAKRQQQLERLGVRFLRFDDREPKRDMKLVIDTILDWIERNQP
;
A
#
# COMPACT_ATOMS: atom_id res chain seq x y z
N MET A 1 -5.10 23.02 2.62
CA MET A 1 -4.37 21.74 2.76
C MET A 1 -5.24 20.79 3.56
N VAL A 2 -5.63 19.66 2.99
CA VAL A 2 -6.33 18.59 3.71
C VAL A 2 -5.38 18.11 4.82
N ARG A 3 -5.84 18.06 6.06
CA ARG A 3 -5.03 17.49 7.15
C ARG A 3 -4.87 16.01 6.90
N ASN A 4 -3.64 15.51 6.87
CA ASN A 4 -3.37 14.08 6.76
C ASN A 4 -4.07 13.35 7.93
N SER A 5 -5.01 12.46 7.58
CA SER A 5 -5.66 11.61 8.58
C SER A 5 -4.73 10.45 8.90
N ILE A 6 -4.11 10.49 10.09
CA ILE A 6 -3.29 9.39 10.57
C ILE A 6 -4.21 8.42 11.30
N ILE A 7 -4.43 7.25 10.70
CA ILE A 7 -5.15 6.15 11.33
C ILE A 7 -4.24 5.56 12.43
N PRO A 8 -4.70 5.48 13.69
CA PRO A 8 -3.92 4.86 14.77
C PRO A 8 -3.59 3.40 14.47
N TYR A 9 -2.51 2.90 15.05
CA TYR A 9 -2.09 1.51 14.89
C TYR A 9 -1.61 0.93 16.21
N ARG A 10 -1.61 -0.41 16.30
CA ARG A 10 -1.10 -1.09 17.50
C ARG A 10 0.43 -0.93 17.62
N PRO A 11 0.97 -0.38 18.72
CA PRO A 11 2.40 -0.07 18.85
C PRO A 11 3.34 -1.26 18.59
N TYR A 12 2.92 -2.50 18.88
CA TYR A 12 3.72 -3.69 18.62
C TYR A 12 4.06 -3.90 17.14
N LEU A 13 3.24 -3.37 16.22
CA LEU A 13 3.48 -3.44 14.77
C LEU A 13 4.70 -2.62 14.34
N LYS A 14 5.16 -1.65 15.14
CA LYS A 14 6.31 -0.79 14.79
C LYS A 14 7.58 -1.60 14.57
N ARG A 15 7.82 -2.64 15.39
CA ARG A 15 8.98 -3.53 15.25
C ARG A 15 8.88 -4.36 13.97
N LEU A 16 7.70 -4.93 13.70
CA LEU A 16 7.45 -5.72 12.49
C LEU A 16 7.60 -4.85 11.22
N ALA A 17 7.00 -3.67 11.19
CA ALA A 17 7.14 -2.73 10.08
C ALA A 17 8.60 -2.34 9.81
N ARG A 18 9.41 -2.11 10.85
CA ARG A 18 10.85 -1.87 10.69
C ARG A 18 11.58 -3.09 10.11
N PHE A 19 11.20 -4.29 10.53
CA PHE A 19 11.75 -5.53 9.98
C PHE A 19 11.39 -5.67 8.50
N LEU A 20 10.12 -5.51 8.13
CA LEU A 20 9.64 -5.61 6.75
C LEU A 20 10.33 -4.60 5.82
N ARG A 21 10.51 -3.34 6.26
CA ARG A 21 11.25 -2.34 5.46
C ARG A 21 12.68 -2.73 5.09
N LYS A 22 13.33 -3.58 5.91
CA LYS A 22 14.68 -4.10 5.69
C LYS A 22 14.70 -5.38 4.86
N HIS A 23 13.58 -6.10 4.80
CA HIS A 23 13.43 -7.38 4.12
C HIS A 23 12.34 -7.31 3.06
N SER A 24 12.25 -6.17 2.37
CA SER A 24 11.31 -5.98 1.27
C SER A 24 11.60 -6.95 0.14
N THR A 25 10.54 -7.42 -0.51
CA THR A 25 10.66 -8.21 -1.75
C THR A 25 11.27 -7.38 -2.87
N LEU A 26 11.77 -8.05 -3.93
CA LEU A 26 12.28 -7.33 -5.11
C LEU A 26 11.22 -6.40 -5.71
N SER A 27 9.97 -6.86 -5.80
CA SER A 27 8.86 -6.07 -6.37
C SER A 27 8.54 -4.84 -5.54
N GLU A 28 8.53 -4.94 -4.21
CA GLU A 28 8.43 -3.77 -3.32
C GLU A 28 9.60 -2.80 -3.52
N VAL A 29 10.83 -3.30 -3.63
CA VAL A 29 12.00 -2.44 -3.84
C VAL A 29 11.88 -1.68 -5.16
N LEU A 30 11.49 -2.36 -6.24
CA LEU A 30 11.31 -1.75 -7.56
C LEU A 30 10.22 -0.68 -7.53
N LEU A 31 9.04 -0.98 -6.98
CA LEU A 31 7.96 0.00 -6.89
C LEU A 31 8.36 1.19 -6.01
N TRP A 32 9.01 0.94 -4.87
CA TRP A 32 9.46 2.00 -3.97
C TRP A 32 10.35 3.02 -4.66
N GLN A 33 11.25 2.55 -5.52
CA GLN A 33 12.14 3.44 -6.27
C GLN A 33 11.38 4.43 -7.14
N GLN A 34 10.19 4.08 -7.62
CA GLN A 34 9.36 4.93 -8.48
C GLN A 34 8.44 5.88 -7.71
N ILE A 35 8.00 5.51 -6.50
CA ILE A 35 6.96 6.27 -5.78
C ILE A 35 7.49 7.09 -4.58
N LYS A 36 8.72 6.81 -4.11
CA LYS A 36 9.31 7.53 -2.97
C LYS A 36 9.47 9.02 -3.26
N GLY A 37 9.51 9.83 -2.20
CA GLY A 37 9.92 11.24 -2.29
C GLY A 37 9.01 12.09 -3.16
N LYS A 38 7.70 11.78 -3.22
CA LYS A 38 6.70 12.51 -4.01
C LYS A 38 6.97 12.50 -5.52
N GLN A 39 7.61 11.45 -6.05
CA GLN A 39 7.84 11.32 -7.49
C GLN A 39 6.54 11.30 -8.32
N LEU A 40 5.43 10.87 -7.74
CA LEU A 40 4.09 10.92 -8.36
C LEU A 40 3.26 12.13 -7.90
N GLY A 41 3.88 13.15 -7.27
CA GLY A 41 3.21 14.29 -6.67
C GLY A 41 2.66 14.06 -5.25
N TRP A 42 2.59 12.80 -4.79
CA TRP A 42 2.01 12.40 -3.50
C TRP A 42 3.00 11.63 -2.62
N GLU A 43 2.90 11.78 -1.31
CA GLU A 43 3.81 11.10 -0.38
C GLU A 43 3.36 9.67 -0.09
N PHE A 44 4.14 8.71 -0.58
CA PHE A 44 3.98 7.31 -0.20
C PHE A 44 4.99 6.94 0.89
N HIS A 45 4.51 6.18 1.88
CA HIS A 45 5.33 5.56 2.91
C HIS A 45 5.27 4.05 2.78
N ARG A 46 6.36 3.36 3.14
CA ARG A 46 6.45 1.90 3.09
C ARG A 46 6.10 1.24 4.40
N GLN A 47 5.52 0.04 4.30
CA GLN A 47 5.26 -0.91 5.39
C GLN A 47 4.61 -0.19 6.56
N VAL A 48 3.45 0.43 6.29
CA VAL A 48 2.77 1.35 7.18
C VAL A 48 1.81 0.59 8.08
N PRO A 49 2.00 0.62 9.41
CA PRO A 49 1.00 0.11 10.34
C PRO A 49 -0.28 0.94 10.29
N ILE A 50 -1.42 0.27 10.17
CA ILE A 50 -2.76 0.85 10.16
C ILE A 50 -3.67 -0.09 10.96
N ASP A 51 -4.28 0.41 12.03
CA ASP A 51 -5.12 -0.37 12.93
C ASP A 51 -4.38 -1.63 13.46
N HIS A 52 -4.82 -2.83 13.08
CA HIS A 52 -4.20 -4.11 13.45
C HIS A 52 -3.27 -4.67 12.37
N PHE A 53 -3.06 -3.94 11.27
CA PHE A 53 -2.41 -4.44 10.05
C PHE A 53 -1.20 -3.59 9.66
N ILE A 54 -0.42 -4.11 8.72
CA ILE A 54 0.61 -3.35 7.99
C ILE A 54 0.25 -3.44 6.52
N VAL A 55 0.32 -2.32 5.81
CA VAL A 55 0.18 -2.26 4.35
C VAL A 55 1.52 -1.97 3.68
N ASP A 56 1.76 -2.51 2.48
CA ASP A 56 3.08 -2.41 1.83
C ASP A 56 3.47 -0.97 1.50
N PHE A 57 2.52 -0.20 0.96
CA PHE A 57 2.66 1.23 0.74
C PHE A 57 1.37 1.96 1.12
N TYR A 58 1.49 3.18 1.63
CA TYR A 58 0.34 4.02 1.97
C TYR A 58 0.60 5.49 1.66
N CYS A 59 -0.38 6.14 1.04
CA CYS A 59 -0.45 7.59 0.93
C CYS A 59 -1.56 8.12 1.86
N HIS A 60 -1.17 8.94 2.83
CA HIS A 60 -2.10 9.47 3.84
C HIS A 60 -3.07 10.48 3.23
N GLU A 61 -2.60 11.30 2.30
CA GLU A 61 -3.38 12.33 1.61
C GLU A 61 -4.53 11.74 0.79
N LEU A 62 -4.27 10.60 0.15
CA LEU A 62 -5.23 9.91 -0.71
C LEU A 62 -6.01 8.79 -0.01
N GLN A 63 -5.63 8.47 1.23
CA GLN A 63 -6.02 7.26 1.95
C GLN A 63 -5.87 5.98 1.11
N LEU A 64 -4.82 5.92 0.27
CA LEU A 64 -4.59 4.84 -0.69
C LEU A 64 -3.50 3.90 -0.19
N ALA A 65 -3.83 2.61 -0.07
CA ALA A 65 -2.88 1.53 0.11
C ALA A 65 -2.54 0.87 -1.23
N LEU A 66 -1.26 0.59 -1.46
CA LEU A 66 -0.79 -0.26 -2.56
C LEU A 66 -0.25 -1.55 -1.93
N GLU A 67 -0.70 -2.70 -2.40
CA GLU A 67 -0.24 -4.02 -1.93
C GLU A 67 0.35 -4.83 -3.10
N ILE A 68 1.41 -5.58 -2.83
CA ILE A 68 2.08 -6.42 -3.82
C ILE A 68 1.99 -7.89 -3.40
N GLY A 69 1.71 -8.79 -4.35
CA GLY A 69 1.70 -10.24 -4.09
C GLY A 69 0.45 -10.73 -3.35
N GLY A 70 -0.61 -9.91 -3.33
CA GLY A 70 -1.89 -10.23 -2.68
C GLY A 70 -2.80 -11.20 -3.42
N SER A 71 -2.33 -11.89 -4.46
CA SER A 71 -3.07 -12.97 -5.11
C SER A 71 -3.02 -14.22 -4.22
N SER A 72 -4.09 -14.39 -3.45
CA SER A 72 -4.37 -15.50 -2.54
C SER A 72 -3.86 -16.84 -3.06
N HIS A 73 -2.84 -17.41 -2.41
CA HIS A 73 -2.74 -18.87 -2.38
C HIS A 73 -4.00 -19.39 -1.69
N GLN A 74 -4.70 -20.33 -2.33
CA GLN A 74 -5.93 -20.95 -1.86
C GLN A 74 -5.85 -21.26 -0.35
N GLY A 75 -6.71 -20.63 0.45
CA GLY A 75 -6.78 -20.82 1.90
C GLY A 75 -6.74 -19.56 2.77
N ARG A 76 -6.28 -18.40 2.25
CA ARG A 76 -6.22 -17.12 3.02
C ARG A 76 -7.33 -16.11 2.70
N GLU A 77 -8.15 -16.38 1.70
CA GLU A 77 -9.16 -15.46 1.15
C GLU A 77 -10.10 -14.86 2.20
N ARG A 78 -10.59 -15.65 3.17
CA ARG A 78 -11.50 -15.15 4.21
C ARG A 78 -10.83 -14.21 5.21
N VAL A 79 -9.56 -14.46 5.52
CA VAL A 79 -8.77 -13.61 6.41
C VAL A 79 -8.43 -12.30 5.71
N ASP A 80 -8.09 -12.39 4.42
CA ASP A 80 -7.78 -11.22 3.59
C ASP A 80 -9.03 -10.35 3.34
N ALA A 81 -10.20 -10.96 3.12
CA ALA A 81 -11.47 -10.24 2.98
C ALA A 81 -11.85 -9.48 4.27
N LYS A 82 -11.67 -10.08 5.44
CA LYS A 82 -11.94 -9.42 6.72
C LYS A 82 -10.96 -8.28 6.99
N ARG A 83 -9.66 -8.49 6.70
CA ARG A 83 -8.62 -7.44 6.77
C ARG A 83 -8.99 -6.26 5.88
N GLN A 84 -9.33 -6.52 4.63
CA GLN A 84 -9.70 -5.50 3.67
C GLN A 84 -10.93 -4.72 4.13
N GLN A 85 -12.00 -5.41 4.52
CA GLN A 85 -13.23 -4.77 4.98
C GLN A 85 -12.99 -3.88 6.21
N GLN A 86 -12.13 -4.29 7.15
CA GLN A 86 -11.80 -3.47 8.32
C GLN A 86 -11.07 -2.19 7.95
N LEU A 87 -10.11 -2.26 7.02
CA LEU A 87 -9.36 -1.09 6.57
C LEU A 87 -10.22 -0.15 5.71
N GLU A 88 -11.09 -0.69 4.85
CA GLU A 88 -12.04 0.09 4.06
C GLU A 88 -13.03 0.88 4.92
N ARG A 89 -13.48 0.31 6.05
CA ARG A 89 -14.31 1.02 7.04
C ARG A 89 -13.59 2.21 7.69
N LEU A 90 -12.25 2.23 7.66
CA LEU A 90 -11.42 3.34 8.12
C LEU A 90 -11.10 4.33 6.98
N GLY A 91 -11.72 4.15 5.81
CA GLY A 91 -11.53 4.99 4.63
C GLY A 91 -10.32 4.61 3.76
N VAL A 92 -9.66 3.48 4.02
CA VAL A 92 -8.53 3.02 3.20
C VAL A 92 -9.04 2.44 1.88
N ARG A 93 -8.53 2.96 0.78
CA ARG A 93 -8.75 2.44 -0.58
C ARG A 93 -7.53 1.61 -1.00
N PHE A 94 -7.70 0.70 -1.95
CA PHE A 94 -6.65 -0.24 -2.33
C PHE A 94 -6.42 -0.32 -3.84
N LEU A 95 -5.15 -0.39 -4.23
CA LEU A 95 -4.71 -1.02 -5.47
C LEU A 95 -3.84 -2.23 -5.13
N ARG A 96 -4.03 -3.33 -5.85
CA ARG A 96 -3.31 -4.59 -5.63
C ARG A 96 -2.63 -5.00 -6.91
N PHE A 97 -1.36 -5.35 -6.80
CA PHE A 97 -0.55 -5.84 -7.90
C PHE A 97 -0.07 -7.27 -7.57
N ASP A 98 -0.06 -8.14 -8.57
CA ASP A 98 0.65 -9.41 -8.49
C ASP A 98 2.16 -9.15 -8.38
N ASP A 99 2.87 -10.00 -7.65
CA ASP A 99 4.32 -9.87 -7.46
C ASP A 99 5.09 -9.84 -8.79
N ARG A 100 4.54 -10.39 -9.88
CA ARG A 100 5.17 -10.36 -11.21
C ARG A 100 4.99 -9.02 -11.93
N GLU A 101 3.97 -8.21 -11.61
CA GLU A 101 3.66 -7.00 -12.38
C GLU A 101 4.78 -5.96 -12.30
N PRO A 102 5.30 -5.55 -11.12
CA PRO A 102 6.40 -4.60 -11.04
C PRO A 102 7.69 -5.10 -11.70
N LYS A 103 7.86 -6.42 -11.81
CA LYS A 103 9.02 -7.06 -12.46
C LYS A 103 8.90 -7.09 -13.99
N ARG A 104 7.68 -7.20 -14.51
CA ARG A 104 7.40 -7.36 -15.95
C ARG A 104 7.16 -6.03 -16.64
N ASP A 105 6.33 -5.17 -16.05
CA ASP A 105 5.94 -3.90 -16.64
C ASP A 105 5.69 -2.86 -15.55
N MET A 106 6.77 -2.23 -15.09
CA MET A 106 6.68 -1.15 -14.12
C MET A 106 5.89 0.05 -14.66
N LYS A 107 5.94 0.31 -15.98
CA LYS A 107 5.22 1.44 -16.58
C LYS A 107 3.71 1.26 -16.37
N LEU A 108 3.19 0.08 -16.67
CA LEU A 108 1.77 -0.23 -16.47
C LEU A 108 1.33 -0.07 -15.00
N VAL A 109 2.17 -0.48 -14.05
CA VAL A 109 1.90 -0.30 -12.61
C VAL A 109 1.79 1.18 -12.25
N ILE A 110 2.72 2.00 -12.73
CA ILE A 110 2.72 3.45 -12.46
C ILE A 110 1.55 4.15 -13.14
N ASP A 111 1.27 3.83 -14.41
CA ASP A 111 0.12 4.38 -15.13
C ASP A 111 -1.19 4.06 -14.39
N THR A 112 -1.34 2.82 -13.90
CA THR A 112 -2.52 2.40 -13.11
C THR A 112 -2.67 3.23 -11.83
N ILE A 113 -1.56 3.51 -11.13
CA ILE A 113 -1.57 4.34 -9.92
C ILE A 113 -1.98 5.78 -10.28
N LEU A 114 -1.42 6.35 -11.33
CA LEU A 114 -1.71 7.72 -11.77
C LEU A 114 -3.17 7.87 -12.24
N ASP A 115 -3.68 6.93 -13.04
CA ASP A 115 -5.08 6.89 -13.48
C ASP A 115 -6.04 6.82 -12.29
N TRP A 116 -5.71 5.98 -11.30
CA TRP A 116 -6.51 5.90 -10.09
C TRP A 116 -6.50 7.25 -9.35
N ILE A 117 -5.31 7.87 -9.20
CA ILE A 117 -5.15 9.15 -8.52
C ILE A 117 -6.02 10.20 -9.22
N GLU A 118 -5.91 10.35 -10.54
CA GLU A 118 -6.67 11.33 -11.33
C GLU A 118 -8.18 11.20 -11.13
N ARG A 119 -8.71 9.96 -11.12
CA ARG A 119 -10.15 9.70 -10.93
C ARG A 119 -10.65 9.90 -9.50
N ASN A 120 -9.74 9.97 -8.54
CA ASN A 120 -10.04 9.94 -7.11
C ASN A 120 -9.46 11.14 -6.35
N GLN A 121 -8.99 12.17 -7.06
CA GLN A 121 -8.55 13.41 -6.45
C GLN A 121 -9.75 14.07 -5.74
N PRO A 122 -9.55 14.59 -4.52
CA PRO A 122 -10.56 15.39 -3.84
C PRO A 122 -10.84 16.72 -4.54
#